data_AF-A0A7S0LC63-F1
#
_entry.id   AF-A0A7S0LC63-F1
#
_cell.length_a   1.000
_cell.length_b   1.000
_cell.length_c   1.000
_cell.angle_alpha   90.00
_cell.angle_beta   90.00
_cell.angle_gamma   90.00
#
_symmetry.space_group_name_H-M   'P 1'
#
loop_
_entity.id
_entity.type
_entity.pdbx_description
1 polymer ?
#
loop_
_entity_poly.entity_id
_entity_poly.type
_entity_poly.pdbx_seq_one_letter_code
_entity_poly.pdbx_strand_id
1 'polypeptide(L)'
;AAASAGKLWVSVENAPLRQVLAGEREAVLEAQRTLGAEGIKSKLLPMNRAYHTPMMVEAQAALAKQLSAMTLSAPSVPLCCNGSGGWMDDATATSAEYWAAHVATAV
;
A
#
# COMPACT_ATOMS: atom_id res chain seq x y z
N ALA A 1 11.76 14.15 -2.31
CA ALA A 1 11.03 13.49 -1.21
C ALA A 1 10.14 14.53 -0.51
N ALA A 2 9.00 14.85 -1.12
CA ALA A 2 7.96 15.58 -0.40
C ALA A 2 7.23 14.54 0.44
N ALA A 3 7.51 14.52 1.74
CA ALA A 3 6.50 14.05 2.67
C ALA A 3 5.30 15.00 2.47
N SER A 4 4.38 14.64 1.59
CA SER A 4 3.14 15.39 1.45
C SER A 4 2.46 15.33 2.81
N ALA A 5 2.00 16.48 3.30
CA ALA A 5 1.02 16.58 4.38
C ALA A 5 -0.33 15.96 3.95
N GLY A 6 -0.27 14.71 3.49
CA GLY A 6 -0.85 14.31 2.21
C GLY A 6 -2.28 13.84 2.33
N LYS A 7 -3.08 14.18 1.32
CA LYS A 7 -4.41 13.62 1.08
C LYS A 7 -4.38 12.59 -0.06
N LEU A 8 -3.19 12.29 -0.58
CA LEU A 8 -2.93 11.45 -1.75
C LEU A 8 -1.54 10.81 -1.61
N TRP A 9 -1.44 9.53 -1.92
CA TRP A 9 -0.23 8.74 -1.85
C TRP A 9 -0.08 7.83 -3.07
N VAL A 10 1.15 7.44 -3.38
CA VAL A 10 1.41 6.27 -4.22
C VAL A 10 1.09 5.05 -3.38
N SER A 11 0.12 4.25 -3.84
CA SER A 11 -0.32 3.02 -3.17
C SER A 11 0.28 1.77 -3.79
N VAL A 12 0.55 1.81 -5.10
CA VAL A 12 1.14 0.68 -5.83
C VAL A 12 2.07 1.18 -6.91
N GLU A 13 3.25 0.57 -7.03
CA GLU A 13 4.25 0.78 -8.09
C GLU A 13 4.37 -0.48 -8.96
N ASN A 14 3.40 -0.72 -9.84
CA ASN A 14 3.40 -1.93 -10.69
C ASN A 14 4.53 -1.93 -11.74
N ALA A 15 4.96 -0.76 -12.19
CA ALA A 15 6.08 -0.56 -13.11
C ALA A 15 6.53 0.92 -13.07
N PRO A 16 7.71 1.28 -13.61
CA PRO A 16 8.20 2.67 -13.63
C PRO A 16 7.22 3.70 -14.21
N LEU A 17 6.33 3.27 -15.12
CA LEU A 17 5.31 4.11 -15.76
C LEU A 17 3.87 3.64 -15.47
N ARG A 18 3.67 2.78 -14.47
CA ARG A 18 2.36 2.27 -14.06
C ARG A 18 2.24 2.25 -12.55
N GLN A 19 1.61 3.29 -12.02
CA GLN A 19 1.40 3.47 -10.58
C GLN A 19 -0.09 3.64 -10.27
N VAL A 20 -0.45 3.39 -9.01
CA VAL A 20 -1.79 3.62 -8.48
C VAL A 20 -1.71 4.68 -7.40
N LEU A 21 -2.47 5.76 -7.58
CA LEU A 21 -2.64 6.79 -6.55
C LEU A 21 -3.91 6.51 -5.74
N ALA A 22 -3.83 6.68 -4.42
CA ALA A 22 -4.95 6.51 -3.51
C ALA A 22 -4.94 7.58 -2.43
N GLY A 23 -6.12 7.98 -1.94
CA GLY A 23 -6.26 8.99 -0.90
C GLY A 23 -7.69 9.51 -0.76
N GLU A 24 -7.84 10.75 -0.27
CA GLU A 24 -9.12 11.44 -0.24
C GLU A 24 -9.68 11.55 -1.66
N ARG A 25 -11.01 11.37 -1.78
CA ARG A 25 -11.71 11.40 -3.07
C ARG A 25 -11.37 12.65 -3.88
N GLU A 26 -11.42 13.82 -3.26
CA GLU A 26 -11.16 15.08 -3.95
C GLU A 26 -9.71 15.20 -4.44
N ALA A 27 -8.75 14.67 -3.67
CA ALA A 27 -7.35 14.66 -4.07
C ALA A 27 -7.09 13.71 -5.25
N VAL A 28 -7.75 12.54 -5.28
CA VAL A 28 -7.69 11.61 -6.41
C VAL A 28 -8.32 12.22 -7.68
N LEU A 29 -9.47 12.90 -7.54
CA LEU A 29 -10.14 13.56 -8.66
C LEU A 29 -9.32 14.73 -9.20
N GLU A 30 -8.67 15.49 -8.33
CA GLU A 30 -7.74 16.56 -8.74
C GLU A 30 -6.53 15.99 -9.48
N ALA A 31 -5.91 14.93 -8.94
CA ALA A 31 -4.80 14.27 -9.62
C ALA A 31 -5.21 13.75 -11.01
N GLN A 32 -6.39 13.16 -11.15
CA GLN A 32 -6.92 12.73 -12.44
C GLN A 32 -7.05 13.90 -13.45
N ARG A 33 -7.56 15.06 -13.00
CA ARG A 33 -7.67 16.26 -13.85
C ARG A 33 -6.30 16.76 -14.29
N THR A 34 -5.35 16.88 -13.37
CA THR A 34 -3.99 17.34 -13.66
C THR A 34 -3.29 16.42 -14.64
N LEU A 35 -3.31 15.10 -14.38
CA LEU A 35 -2.75 14.10 -15.30
C LEU A 35 -3.41 14.17 -16.68
N GLY A 36 -4.73 14.36 -16.74
CA GLY A 36 -5.47 14.51 -17.98
C GLY A 36 -5.06 15.76 -18.78
N ALA A 37 -4.82 16.88 -18.11
CA ALA A 37 -4.33 18.12 -18.73
C ALA A 37 -2.92 17.96 -19.32
N GLU A 38 -2.10 17.07 -18.74
CA GLU A 38 -0.77 16.70 -19.22
C GLU A 38 -0.79 15.57 -20.28
N GLY A 39 -1.98 15.08 -20.67
CA GLY A 39 -2.13 14.00 -21.63
C GLY A 39 -1.79 12.60 -21.08
N ILE A 40 -1.62 12.48 -19.75
CA ILE A 40 -1.35 11.22 -19.07
C ILE A 40 -2.66 10.47 -18.84
N LYS A 41 -2.75 9.25 -19.38
CA LYS A 41 -3.93 8.40 -19.21
C LYS A 41 -4.05 7.92 -17.77
N SER A 42 -5.23 8.09 -17.19
CA SER A 42 -5.57 7.59 -15.87
C SER A 42 -6.99 7.03 -15.84
N LYS A 43 -7.26 6.11 -14.91
CA LYS A 43 -8.56 5.47 -14.72
C LYS A 43 -8.88 5.41 -13.23
N LEU A 44 -10.05 5.90 -12.85
CA LEU A 44 -10.57 5.72 -11.49
C LEU A 44 -10.89 4.24 -11.24
N LEU A 45 -10.46 3.73 -10.09
CA LEU A 45 -10.77 2.37 -9.65
C LEU A 45 -12.04 2.40 -8.79
N PRO A 46 -12.97 1.43 -8.94
CA PRO A 46 -14.20 1.36 -8.16
C PRO A 46 -13.95 0.78 -6.76
N MET A 47 -13.06 1.42 -6.00
CA MET A 47 -12.70 1.03 -4.63
C MET A 47 -13.39 1.95 -3.63
N ASN A 48 -13.72 1.42 -2.46
CA ASN A 48 -14.38 2.15 -1.39
C ASN A 48 -13.41 2.74 -0.35
N ARG A 49 -12.11 2.43 -0.44
CA ARG A 49 -11.06 2.87 0.50
C ARG A 49 -9.74 3.08 -0.24
N ALA A 50 -8.88 3.90 0.37
CA ALA A 50 -7.51 4.14 -0.08
C ALA A 50 -6.55 3.09 0.52
N TYR A 51 -6.57 1.87 -0.01
CA TYR A 51 -5.68 0.78 0.41
C TYR A 51 -4.20 1.14 0.20
N HIS A 52 -3.30 0.56 1.01
CA HIS A 52 -1.86 0.81 0.93
C HIS A 52 -1.49 2.29 1.13
N THR A 53 -2.25 2.98 1.99
CA THR A 53 -1.98 4.35 2.43
C THR A 53 -2.10 4.46 3.95
N PRO A 54 -1.57 5.53 4.56
CA PRO A 54 -1.77 5.82 5.99
C PRO A 54 -3.23 5.89 6.44
N MET A 55 -4.20 6.06 5.53
CA MET A 55 -5.63 6.01 5.87
C MET A 55 -6.10 4.63 6.33
N MET A 56 -5.26 3.60 6.20
CA MET A 56 -5.54 2.23 6.67
C MET A 56 -5.09 1.98 8.12
N VAL A 57 -4.64 3.01 8.86
CA VAL A 57 -4.11 2.87 10.23
C VAL A 57 -5.05 2.14 11.20
N GLU A 58 -6.36 2.36 11.11
CA GLU A 58 -7.34 1.65 11.94
C GLU A 58 -7.41 0.15 11.59
N ALA A 59 -7.38 -0.17 10.30
CA ALA A 59 -7.36 -1.55 9.83
C ALA A 59 -6.04 -2.25 10.19
N GLN A 60 -4.91 -1.55 10.10
CA GLN A 60 -3.61 -2.02 10.58
C GLN A 60 -3.67 -2.40 12.06
N ALA A 61 -4.22 -1.55 12.91
CA ALA A 61 -4.33 -1.82 14.35
C ALA A 61 -5.22 -3.04 14.64
N ALA A 62 -6.36 -3.16 13.94
CA ALA A 62 -7.25 -4.31 14.06
C ALA A 62 -6.57 -5.61 13.60
N LEU A 63 -5.82 -5.56 12.50
CA LEU A 63 -5.11 -6.70 11.94
C LEU A 63 -3.95 -7.14 12.84
N ALA A 64 -3.19 -6.20 13.42
CA ALA A 64 -2.13 -6.51 14.38
C ALA A 64 -2.63 -7.33 15.56
N LYS A 65 -3.83 -7.00 16.08
CA LYS A 65 -4.46 -7.76 17.17
C LYS A 65 -4.82 -9.19 16.78
N GLN A 66 -5.23 -9.41 15.53
CA GLN A 66 -5.56 -10.76 15.05
C GLN A 66 -4.30 -11.57 14.79
N LEU A 67 -3.31 -10.98 14.13
CA LEU A 67 -2.06 -11.64 13.79
C LEU A 67 -1.23 -12.01 15.02
N SER A 68 -1.24 -11.21 16.08
CA SER A 68 -0.53 -11.54 17.32
C SER A 68 -1.09 -12.75 18.06
N ALA A 69 -2.32 -13.16 17.75
CA ALA A 69 -2.94 -14.38 18.27
C ALA A 69 -2.68 -15.61 17.38
N MET A 70 -2.00 -15.45 16.24
CA MET A 70 -1.68 -16.51 15.30
C MET A 70 -0.23 -16.96 15.43
N THR A 71 0.02 -18.24 15.18
CA THR A 71 1.38 -18.74 14.97
C THR A 71 1.76 -18.55 13.50
N LEU A 72 2.64 -17.60 13.22
CA LEU A 72 3.22 -17.40 11.90
C LEU A 72 4.46 -18.29 11.74
N SER A 73 4.64 -18.88 10.56
CA SER A 73 5.74 -19.81 10.26
C SER A 73 6.51 -19.33 9.04
N ALA A 74 7.81 -19.61 9.03
CA ALA A 74 8.68 -19.31 7.90
C ALA A 74 8.16 -19.98 6.62
N PRO A 75 8.25 -19.31 5.46
CA PRO A 75 7.80 -19.88 4.20
C PRO A 75 8.74 -21.02 3.77
N SER A 76 8.18 -22.15 3.33
CA SER A 76 8.96 -23.29 2.83
C SER A 76 9.40 -23.14 1.36
N VAL A 77 8.91 -22.11 0.69
CA VAL A 77 9.22 -21.74 -0.70
C VAL A 77 9.62 -20.26 -0.70
N PRO A 78 10.63 -19.85 -1.49
CA PRO A 78 11.04 -18.46 -1.55
C PRO A 78 9.86 -17.50 -1.81
N LEU A 79 9.71 -16.52 -0.93
CA LEU A 79 8.65 -15.50 -1.00
C LEU A 79 9.28 -14.16 -1.38
N CYS A 80 8.74 -13.50 -2.41
CA CYS A 80 9.11 -12.13 -2.73
C CYS A 80 8.29 -11.17 -1.86
N CYS A 81 8.97 -10.22 -1.23
CA CYS A 81 8.37 -9.18 -0.41
C CYS A 81 7.89 -8.03 -1.29
N ASN A 82 6.58 -7.76 -1.26
CA ASN A 82 5.99 -6.64 -1.99
C ASN A 82 6.62 -5.30 -1.56
N GLY A 83 6.74 -5.05 -0.25
CA GLY A 83 7.20 -3.75 0.25
C GLY A 83 8.68 -3.41 -0.05
N SER A 84 9.55 -4.42 -0.19
CA SER A 84 10.97 -4.19 -0.50
C SER A 84 11.35 -4.53 -1.95
N GLY A 85 10.51 -5.28 -2.68
CA GLY A 85 10.82 -5.86 -3.98
C GLY A 85 11.90 -6.95 -3.95
N GLY A 86 12.35 -7.38 -2.77
CA GLY A 86 13.40 -8.37 -2.57
C GLY A 86 12.88 -9.70 -2.00
N TRP A 87 13.80 -10.63 -1.72
CA TRP A 87 13.45 -11.87 -1.03
C TRP A 87 13.06 -11.58 0.42
N MET A 88 11.95 -12.18 0.85
CA MET A 88 11.47 -12.14 2.23
C MET A 88 12.37 -13.02 3.10
N ASP A 89 12.83 -12.49 4.23
CA ASP A 89 13.50 -13.28 5.26
C ASP A 89 12.47 -13.86 6.26
N ASP A 90 12.87 -14.93 6.96
CA ASP A 90 11.99 -15.65 7.88
C ASP A 90 11.51 -14.79 9.07
N ALA A 91 12.32 -13.85 9.54
CA ALA A 91 11.96 -12.99 10.67
C ALA A 91 10.89 -11.98 10.27
N THR A 92 11.01 -11.37 9.09
CA THR A 92 10.01 -10.49 8.51
C THR A 92 8.74 -11.27 8.15
N ALA A 93 8.88 -12.46 7.53
CA ALA A 93 7.76 -13.32 7.17
C ALA A 93 6.94 -13.78 8.38
N THR A 94 7.56 -13.86 9.55
CA THR A 94 6.90 -14.28 10.80
C THR A 94 6.53 -13.12 11.73
N SER A 95 6.71 -11.86 11.30
CA SER A 95 6.34 -10.68 12.08
C SER A 95 4.88 -10.29 11.87
N ALA A 96 4.10 -10.32 12.94
CA ALA A 96 2.74 -9.80 12.96
C ALA A 96 2.70 -8.28 12.68
N GLU A 97 3.71 -7.55 13.17
CA GLU A 97 3.85 -6.11 12.98
C GLU A 97 4.08 -5.77 11.50
N TYR A 98 4.95 -6.53 10.82
CA TYR A 98 5.20 -6.35 9.39
C TYR A 98 3.91 -6.52 8.58
N TRP A 99 3.22 -7.64 8.77
CA TRP A 99 1.99 -7.94 8.02
C TRP A 99 0.86 -6.96 8.34
N ALA A 100 0.75 -6.51 9.59
CA ALA A 100 -0.20 -5.47 9.96
C ALA A 100 0.14 -4.13 9.29
N ALA A 101 1.42 -3.73 9.29
CA ALA A 101 1.87 -2.51 8.64
C ALA A 101 1.68 -2.55 7.12
N HIS A 102 1.83 -3.72 6.50
CA HIS A 102 1.77 -3.89 5.05
C HIS A 102 0.46 -3.37 4.43
N VAL A 103 -0.67 -3.44 5.14
CA VAL A 103 -1.96 -2.92 4.66
C VAL A 103 -2.01 -1.40 4.49
N ALA A 104 -1.09 -0.67 5.14
CA ALA A 104 -1.00 0.78 5.14
C ALA A 104 0.23 1.31 4.39
N THR A 105 1.10 0.44 3.89
CA THR A 105 2.28 0.79 3.10
C THR A 105 2.09 0.46 1.63
N ALA A 106 2.76 1.21 0.76
CA ALA A 106 2.78 0.96 -0.67
C ALA A 106 3.27 -0.45 -1.04
N VAL A 107 2.85 -0.91 -2.22
CA VAL A 107 3.19 -2.20 -2.85
C VAL A 107 4.02 -2.00 -4.10
#